data_AF-A0A640V205-F1
#
_entry.id   AF-A0A640V205-F1
#
_cell.length_a   1.000
_cell.length_b   1.000
_cell.length_c   1.000
_cell.angle_alpha   90.00
_cell.angle_beta   90.00
_cell.angle_gamma   90.00
#
_symmetry.space_group_name_H-M   'P 1'
#
loop_
_entity.id
_entity.type
_entity.pdbx_description
1 polymer ?
#
loop_
_entity_poly.entity_id
_entity_poly.type
_entity_poly.pdbx_seq_one_letter_code
_entity_poly.pdbx_strand_id
1 'polypeptide(L)'
;MEWQSEEFGASHEGMAGAVLADGSEPRPVYLDAGSGSYMHETTQWWAYNGKLSRPRADYMRGACSCGWRGARHYPIDWDQLTVRRIYEVDTPGPYEDWQAHIDEVELRTVPLPVELADLLERLDDQLTVLADQGPLAALKAVAALERTTGRIGREAACAAEADETSWEAIGQALGLTAKDARSRLTRYYLRR
;
A
#
# COMPACT_ATOMS: atom_id res chain seq x y z
N MET A 1 -9.25 4.22 -8.13
CA MET A 1 -8.33 3.07 -8.09
C MET A 1 -7.37 3.30 -6.95
N GLU A 2 -7.05 2.24 -6.23
CA GLU A 2 -6.01 2.24 -5.20
C GLU A 2 -4.71 1.74 -5.83
N TRP A 3 -3.59 2.35 -5.44
CA TRP A 3 -2.26 1.98 -5.88
C TRP A 3 -1.55 1.25 -4.75
N GLN A 4 -0.81 0.20 -5.07
CA GLN A 4 -0.03 -0.54 -4.09
C GLN A 4 1.35 -0.80 -4.67
N SER A 5 2.37 -0.80 -3.82
CA SER A 5 3.67 -1.38 -4.15
C SER A 5 3.70 -2.84 -3.72
N GLU A 6 4.52 -3.66 -4.35
CA GLU A 6 4.66 -5.08 -3.99
C GLU A 6 5.28 -5.23 -2.60
N GLU A 7 6.18 -4.33 -2.25
CA GLU A 7 6.99 -4.34 -1.03
C GLU A 7 6.17 -3.98 0.22
N PHE A 8 5.31 -2.97 0.11
CA PHE A 8 4.61 -2.38 1.25
C PHE A 8 3.09 -2.62 1.24
N GLY A 9 2.52 -2.96 0.08
CA GLY A 9 1.11 -3.33 -0.08
C GLY A 9 0.16 -2.32 0.58
N ALA A 10 -0.81 -2.84 1.34
CA ALA A 10 -1.86 -2.03 1.97
C ALA A 10 -1.36 -1.00 3.01
N SER A 11 -0.16 -1.17 3.57
CA SER A 11 0.42 -0.21 4.53
C SER A 11 0.70 1.15 3.91
N HIS A 12 0.91 1.17 2.59
CA HIS A 12 1.15 2.38 1.81
C HIS A 12 0.25 2.46 0.58
N GLU A 13 -0.98 1.98 0.72
CA GLU A 13 -1.99 2.07 -0.33
C GLU A 13 -2.23 3.54 -0.71
N GLY A 14 -2.00 3.84 -1.98
CA GLY A 14 -2.11 5.15 -2.58
C GLY A 14 -3.47 5.38 -3.22
N MET A 15 -3.86 6.65 -3.31
CA MET A 15 -5.01 7.06 -4.11
C MET A 15 -4.91 8.52 -4.53
N ALA A 16 -5.69 8.89 -5.54
CA ALA A 16 -6.00 10.29 -5.83
C ALA A 16 -7.14 10.76 -4.90
N GLY A 17 -6.78 11.46 -3.82
CA GLY A 17 -7.70 11.99 -2.82
C GLY A 17 -8.36 13.30 -3.25
N ALA A 18 -9.60 13.51 -2.81
CA ALA A 18 -10.40 14.70 -3.11
C ALA A 18 -9.93 15.94 -2.32
N VAL A 19 -9.91 17.10 -2.97
CA VAL A 19 -9.62 18.39 -2.33
C VAL A 19 -10.66 19.42 -2.79
N LEU A 20 -11.26 20.11 -1.84
CA LEU A 20 -12.26 21.15 -2.08
C LEU A 20 -11.62 22.46 -2.56
N ALA A 21 -12.46 23.39 -3.04
CA ALA A 21 -12.03 24.70 -3.53
C ALA A 21 -11.21 25.50 -2.51
N ASP A 22 -11.50 25.33 -1.21
CA ASP A 22 -10.80 25.98 -0.10
C ASP A 22 -9.49 25.26 0.30
N GLY A 23 -9.12 24.20 -0.41
CA GLY A 23 -7.94 23.39 -0.15
C GLY A 23 -8.12 22.33 0.94
N SER A 24 -9.31 22.19 1.54
CA SER A 24 -9.58 21.19 2.58
C SER A 24 -9.89 19.81 1.99
N GLU A 25 -9.63 18.75 2.76
CA GLU A 25 -10.11 17.40 2.42
C GLU A 25 -11.53 17.19 2.95
N PRO A 26 -12.47 16.74 2.11
CA PRO A 26 -13.82 16.45 2.55
C PRO A 26 -13.87 15.18 3.39
N ARG A 27 -14.93 15.04 4.20
CA ARG A 27 -15.21 13.79 4.91
C ARG A 27 -15.45 12.63 3.92
N PRO A 28 -15.14 11.37 4.30
CA PRO A 28 -15.40 10.21 3.47
C PRO A 28 -16.84 10.14 2.99
N VAL A 29 -17.02 9.76 1.72
CA VAL A 29 -18.33 9.48 1.15
C VAL A 29 -18.65 8.01 1.35
N TYR A 30 -19.82 7.74 1.92
CA TYR A 30 -20.37 6.39 2.01
C TYR A 30 -21.02 6.01 0.68
N LEU A 31 -20.54 4.91 0.11
CA LEU A 31 -21.08 4.28 -1.07
C LEU A 31 -22.03 3.17 -0.61
N ASP A 32 -23.32 3.38 -0.88
CA ASP A 32 -24.33 2.36 -0.66
C ASP A 32 -24.15 1.26 -1.72
N ALA A 33 -23.63 0.11 -1.28
CA ALA A 33 -23.44 -1.08 -2.12
C ALA A 33 -24.65 -2.04 -2.04
N GLY A 34 -25.78 -1.62 -1.46
CA GLY A 34 -26.97 -2.44 -1.27
C GLY A 34 -27.03 -3.12 0.11
N SER A 35 -27.81 -4.19 0.22
CA SER A 35 -28.23 -4.86 1.47
C SER A 35 -27.12 -5.67 2.19
N GLY A 36 -25.88 -5.20 2.18
CA GLY A 36 -24.78 -5.73 2.97
C GLY A 36 -24.64 -5.01 4.31
N SER A 37 -24.03 -5.67 5.30
CA SER A 37 -23.74 -5.07 6.62
C SER A 37 -22.53 -4.13 6.63
N TYR A 38 -21.87 -3.94 5.49
CA TYR A 38 -20.67 -3.13 5.35
C TYR A 38 -20.87 -2.05 4.29
N MET A 39 -20.73 -0.80 4.71
CA MET A 39 -20.85 0.38 3.86
C MET A 39 -19.43 0.80 3.46
N HIS A 40 -19.13 0.78 2.16
CA HIS A 40 -17.80 1.15 1.68
C HIS A 40 -17.65 2.67 1.73
N GLU A 41 -16.61 3.18 2.40
CA GLU A 41 -16.30 4.61 2.44
C GLU A 41 -15.09 4.93 1.57
N THR A 42 -15.09 6.09 0.92
CA THR A 42 -13.98 6.52 0.07
C THR A 42 -13.74 8.02 0.18
N THR A 43 -12.47 8.42 0.05
CA THR A 43 -12.04 9.82 -0.11
C THR A 43 -11.51 10.11 -1.51
N GLN A 44 -11.67 9.18 -2.45
CA GLN A 44 -11.20 9.35 -3.83
C GLN A 44 -11.99 10.45 -4.54
N TRP A 45 -11.28 11.29 -5.31
CA TRP A 45 -11.82 12.49 -5.96
C TRP A 45 -13.12 12.27 -6.77
N TRP A 46 -13.23 11.14 -7.47
CA TRP A 46 -14.38 10.83 -8.33
C TRP A 46 -15.70 10.72 -7.57
N ALA A 47 -15.65 10.44 -6.26
CA ALA A 47 -16.84 10.36 -5.41
C ALA A 47 -17.43 11.74 -5.07
N TYR A 48 -16.67 12.81 -5.30
CA TYR A 48 -16.98 14.20 -4.94
C TYR A 48 -17.31 15.04 -6.16
N ASN A 49 -18.37 14.66 -6.86
CA ASN A 49 -18.81 15.29 -8.11
C ASN A 49 -19.96 16.30 -7.93
N GLY A 50 -20.33 16.65 -6.69
CA GLY A 50 -21.45 17.56 -6.41
C GLY A 50 -22.85 16.93 -6.47
N LYS A 51 -22.99 15.64 -6.81
CA LYS A 51 -24.29 14.94 -6.88
C LYS A 51 -24.66 14.31 -5.56
N LEU A 52 -25.95 14.01 -5.37
CA LEU A 52 -26.48 13.35 -4.16
C LEU A 52 -26.11 14.09 -2.86
N SER A 53 -26.13 15.43 -2.89
CA SER A 53 -25.73 16.30 -1.77
C SER A 53 -24.28 16.12 -1.30
N ARG A 54 -23.41 15.53 -2.13
CA ARG A 54 -21.98 15.40 -1.84
C ARG A 54 -21.25 16.70 -2.22
N PRO A 55 -20.17 17.06 -1.52
CA PRO A 55 -19.29 18.14 -1.96
C PRO A 55 -18.76 17.89 -3.38
N ARG A 56 -18.43 18.97 -4.08
CA ARG A 56 -17.67 18.91 -5.34
C ARG A 56 -16.20 19.21 -5.04
N ALA A 57 -15.30 18.32 -5.43
CA ALA A 57 -13.87 18.55 -5.37
C ALA A 57 -13.43 19.38 -6.58
N ASP A 58 -12.58 20.38 -6.35
CA ASP A 58 -11.99 21.20 -7.41
C ASP A 58 -10.59 20.71 -7.78
N TYR A 59 -9.94 20.00 -6.85
CA TYR A 59 -8.62 19.44 -7.04
C TYR A 59 -8.57 17.99 -6.54
N MET A 60 -7.52 17.30 -6.96
CA MET A 60 -7.08 16.02 -6.43
C MET A 60 -5.63 16.14 -5.93
N ARG A 61 -5.23 15.29 -5.01
CA ARG A 61 -3.82 15.15 -4.58
C ARG A 61 -3.47 13.69 -4.33
N GLY A 62 -2.18 13.37 -4.35
CA GLY A 62 -1.72 12.07 -3.86
C GLY A 62 -2.05 11.92 -2.38
N ALA A 63 -2.59 10.76 -1.99
CA ALA A 63 -2.83 10.42 -0.60
C ALA A 63 -2.41 8.97 -0.36
N CYS A 64 -1.96 8.68 0.85
CA CYS A 64 -1.52 7.35 1.26
C CYS A 64 -2.23 6.91 2.54
N SER A 65 -2.52 5.61 2.66
CA SER A 65 -3.16 5.00 3.84
C SER A 65 -2.35 5.19 5.13
N CYS A 66 -1.03 5.39 5.02
CA CYS A 66 -0.15 5.73 6.13
C CYS A 66 -0.38 7.15 6.71
N GLY A 67 -1.21 7.97 6.06
CA GLY A 67 -1.52 9.34 6.47
C GLY A 67 -0.77 10.42 5.67
N TRP A 68 0.18 10.04 4.80
CA TRP A 68 0.85 11.00 3.92
C TRP A 68 -0.12 11.67 2.95
N ARG A 69 0.16 12.93 2.63
CA ARG A 69 -0.62 13.80 1.74
C ARG A 69 0.32 14.57 0.83
N GLY A 70 0.16 14.41 -0.48
CA GLY A 70 0.91 15.14 -1.48
C GLY A 70 0.66 16.65 -1.36
N ALA A 71 1.73 17.43 -1.52
CA ALA A 71 1.67 18.88 -1.39
C ALA A 71 1.00 19.56 -2.60
N ARG A 72 1.03 18.92 -3.78
CA ARG A 72 0.49 19.48 -5.03
C ARG A 72 -1.01 19.20 -5.14
N HIS A 73 -1.76 20.21 -5.57
CA HIS A 73 -3.17 20.10 -5.91
C HIS A 73 -3.29 20.12 -7.43
N TYR A 74 -3.88 19.06 -8.00
CA TYR A 74 -4.10 18.93 -9.44
C TYR A 74 -5.55 19.26 -9.76
N PRO A 75 -5.83 20.22 -10.65
CA PRO A 75 -7.19 20.64 -10.94
C PRO A 75 -8.01 19.51 -11.58
N ILE A 76 -9.29 19.44 -11.23
CA ILE A 76 -10.24 18.51 -11.85
C ILE A 76 -11.07 19.26 -12.88
N ASP A 77 -10.86 18.93 -14.16
CA ASP A 77 -11.73 19.42 -15.22
C ASP A 77 -12.96 18.52 -15.37
N TRP A 78 -14.02 18.84 -14.63
CA TRP A 78 -15.28 18.11 -14.66
C TRP A 78 -16.00 18.16 -16.01
N ASP A 79 -15.73 19.16 -16.86
CA ASP A 79 -16.40 19.29 -18.15
C ASP A 79 -15.83 18.30 -19.17
N GLN A 80 -14.57 17.89 -18.99
CA GLN A 80 -13.93 16.83 -19.78
C GLN A 80 -14.28 15.41 -19.29
N LEU A 81 -14.92 15.28 -18.14
CA LEU A 81 -15.17 13.99 -17.50
C LEU A 81 -16.59 13.49 -17.74
N THR A 82 -16.72 12.40 -18.49
CA THR A 82 -18.01 11.70 -18.59
C THR A 82 -18.24 10.82 -17.36
N VAL A 83 -19.42 10.96 -16.75
CA VAL A 83 -19.82 10.24 -15.51
C VAL A 83 -19.67 8.73 -15.63
N ARG A 84 -19.80 8.16 -16.84
CA ARG A 84 -19.71 6.72 -17.09
C ARG A 84 -18.30 6.15 -17.07
N ARG A 85 -17.24 6.96 -17.15
CA ARG A 85 -15.84 6.50 -17.18
C ARG A 85 -14.94 7.25 -16.20
N ILE A 86 -15.53 7.96 -15.24
CA ILE A 86 -14.78 8.80 -14.30
C ILE A 86 -13.76 8.02 -13.45
N TYR A 87 -14.03 6.74 -13.21
CA TYR A 87 -13.15 5.83 -12.47
C TYR A 87 -12.01 5.24 -13.31
N GLU A 88 -12.05 5.40 -14.64
CA GLU A 88 -11.02 4.95 -15.60
C GLU A 88 -10.02 6.06 -15.93
N VAL A 89 -10.19 7.25 -15.33
CA VAL A 89 -9.36 8.40 -15.62
C VAL A 89 -8.02 8.23 -14.92
N ASP A 90 -6.96 8.23 -15.71
CA ASP A 90 -5.60 8.24 -15.20
C ASP A 90 -5.32 9.52 -14.43
N THR A 91 -4.59 9.37 -13.33
CA THR A 91 -4.24 10.47 -12.42
C THR A 91 -2.72 10.53 -12.25
N PRO A 92 -1.96 10.78 -13.33
CA PRO A 92 -0.51 10.62 -13.35
C PRO A 92 0.20 11.51 -12.34
N GLY A 93 -0.23 12.77 -12.17
CA GLY A 93 0.39 13.68 -11.19
C GLY A 93 0.28 13.18 -9.74
N PRO A 94 -0.94 12.95 -9.20
CA PRO A 94 -1.12 12.34 -7.88
C PRO A 94 -0.41 10.98 -7.71
N TYR A 95 -0.36 10.17 -8.78
CA TYR A 95 0.32 8.89 -8.78
C TYR A 95 1.83 9.04 -8.67
N GLU A 96 2.45 9.93 -9.44
CA GLU A 96 3.89 10.25 -9.38
C GLU A 96 4.27 10.79 -8.00
N ASP A 97 3.44 11.65 -7.39
CA ASP A 97 3.68 12.11 -6.01
C ASP A 97 3.64 10.95 -5.02
N TRP A 98 2.73 9.99 -5.21
CA TRP A 98 2.67 8.79 -4.37
C TRP A 98 3.87 7.86 -4.61
N GLN A 99 4.33 7.68 -5.85
CA GLN A 99 5.54 6.90 -6.14
C GLN A 99 6.77 7.50 -5.46
N ALA A 100 6.96 8.83 -5.57
CA ALA A 100 8.05 9.51 -4.86
C ALA A 100 7.94 9.33 -3.34
N HIS A 101 6.73 9.31 -2.79
CA HIS A 101 6.51 8.97 -1.38
C HIS A 101 6.90 7.53 -1.04
N ILE A 102 6.64 6.56 -1.91
CA ILE A 102 7.09 5.17 -1.72
C ILE A 102 8.62 5.09 -1.71
N ASP A 103 9.30 5.79 -2.62
CA ASP A 103 10.77 5.86 -2.64
C ASP A 103 11.32 6.43 -1.32
N GLU A 104 10.68 7.49 -0.79
CA GLU A 104 11.02 8.06 0.52
C GLU A 104 10.77 7.10 1.69
N VAL A 105 9.76 6.23 1.59
CA VAL A 105 9.51 5.18 2.58
C VAL A 105 10.62 4.14 2.52
N GLU A 106 10.94 3.65 1.32
CA GLU A 106 11.99 2.66 1.09
C GLU A 106 13.35 3.14 1.63
N LEU A 107 13.75 4.39 1.32
CA LEU A 107 14.99 4.99 1.80
C LEU A 107 15.11 5.08 3.34
N ARG A 108 13.98 5.03 4.07
CA ARG A 108 13.95 5.07 5.54
C ARG A 108 13.94 3.68 6.18
N THR A 109 13.80 2.63 5.38
CA THR A 109 13.84 1.24 5.84
C THR A 109 15.26 0.80 6.16
N VAL A 110 15.40 -0.31 6.89
CA VAL A 110 16.71 -0.90 7.14
C VAL A 110 17.17 -1.59 5.84
N PRO A 111 18.31 -1.17 5.25
CA PRO A 111 18.78 -1.79 4.02
C PRO A 111 19.22 -3.22 4.27
N LEU A 112 18.91 -4.10 3.33
CA LEU A 112 19.50 -5.43 3.31
C LEU A 112 20.98 -5.34 2.91
N PRO A 113 21.85 -6.23 3.42
CA PRO A 113 23.18 -6.42 2.86
C PRO A 113 23.07 -6.70 1.34
N VAL A 114 23.93 -6.06 0.54
CA VAL A 114 23.87 -6.11 -0.93
C VAL A 114 23.88 -7.56 -1.43
N GLU A 115 24.72 -8.41 -0.85
CA GLU A 115 24.83 -9.81 -1.25
C GLU A 115 23.53 -10.60 -1.01
N LEU A 116 22.77 -10.21 0.02
CA LEU A 116 21.48 -10.83 0.32
C LEU A 116 20.38 -10.30 -0.62
N ALA A 117 20.38 -9.00 -0.92
CA ALA A 117 19.47 -8.41 -1.91
C ALA A 117 19.65 -9.07 -3.27
N ASP A 118 20.89 -9.15 -3.77
CA ASP A 118 21.23 -9.82 -5.04
C ASP A 118 20.84 -11.30 -5.04
N LEU A 119 20.93 -11.98 -3.89
CA LEU A 119 20.53 -13.39 -3.78
C LEU A 119 19.01 -13.55 -3.87
N LEU A 120 18.25 -12.64 -3.29
CA LEU A 120 16.79 -12.66 -3.37
C LEU A 120 16.32 -12.40 -4.79
N GLU A 121 16.91 -11.42 -5.50
CA GLU A 121 16.60 -11.13 -6.91
C GLU A 121 16.89 -12.36 -7.80
N ARG A 122 18.08 -12.97 -7.67
CA ARG A 122 18.41 -14.19 -8.42
C ARG A 122 17.50 -15.37 -8.10
N LEU A 123 17.05 -15.47 -6.85
CA LEU A 123 16.13 -16.53 -6.44
C LEU A 123 14.75 -16.31 -7.06
N ASP A 124 14.27 -15.07 -7.13
CA ASP A 124 13.02 -14.71 -7.78
C ASP A 124 13.04 -15.07 -9.28
N ASP A 125 14.09 -14.66 -10.00
CA ASP A 125 14.30 -15.03 -11.40
C ASP A 125 14.25 -16.55 -11.62
N GLN A 126 14.94 -17.31 -10.76
CA GLN A 126 14.96 -18.77 -10.84
C GLN A 126 13.61 -19.39 -10.55
N LEU A 127 12.87 -18.87 -9.57
CA LEU A 127 11.54 -19.36 -9.22
C LEU A 127 10.52 -19.05 -10.31
N THR A 128 10.62 -17.88 -10.94
CA THR A 128 9.80 -17.48 -12.09
C THR A 128 10.00 -18.45 -13.26
N VAL A 129 11.24 -18.73 -13.63
CA VAL A 129 11.55 -19.73 -14.68
C VAL A 129 11.09 -21.13 -14.27
N LEU A 130 11.28 -21.52 -13.02
CA LEU A 130 10.89 -22.84 -12.52
C LEU A 130 9.37 -23.02 -12.46
N ALA A 131 8.61 -21.95 -12.20
CA ALA A 131 7.15 -21.98 -12.19
C ALA A 131 6.61 -22.37 -13.58
N ASP A 132 7.22 -21.85 -14.64
CA ASP A 132 6.85 -22.17 -16.03
C ASP A 132 7.30 -23.57 -16.44
N GLN A 133 8.53 -23.96 -16.10
CA GLN A 133 9.15 -25.19 -16.59
C GLN A 133 8.84 -26.42 -15.73
N GLY A 134 8.51 -26.22 -14.45
CA GLY A 134 8.38 -27.28 -13.45
C GLY A 134 7.53 -26.85 -12.26
N PRO A 135 6.23 -26.62 -12.42
CA PRO A 135 5.38 -26.00 -11.40
C PRO A 135 5.35 -26.76 -10.06
N LEU A 136 5.39 -28.11 -10.08
CA LEU A 136 5.47 -28.89 -8.84
C LEU A 136 6.82 -28.73 -8.12
N ALA A 137 7.92 -28.53 -8.87
CA ALA A 137 9.22 -28.23 -8.29
C ALA A 137 9.26 -26.81 -7.72
N ALA A 138 8.64 -25.83 -8.41
CA ALA A 138 8.46 -24.48 -7.89
C ALA A 138 7.68 -24.49 -6.57
N LEU A 139 6.53 -25.17 -6.51
CA LEU A 139 5.75 -25.32 -5.27
C LEU A 139 6.55 -26.01 -4.15
N LYS A 140 7.40 -26.99 -4.48
CA LYS A 140 8.30 -27.61 -3.50
C LYS A 140 9.35 -26.63 -2.97
N ALA A 141 9.91 -25.78 -3.83
CA ALA A 141 10.85 -24.73 -3.44
C ALA A 141 10.17 -23.68 -2.55
N VAL A 142 8.99 -23.21 -2.94
CA VAL A 142 8.15 -22.28 -2.14
C VAL A 142 7.88 -22.86 -0.76
N ALA A 143 7.45 -24.12 -0.65
CA ALA A 143 7.22 -24.76 0.64
C ALA A 143 8.50 -24.82 1.52
N ALA A 144 9.69 -24.94 0.91
CA ALA A 144 10.96 -24.87 1.65
C ALA A 144 11.29 -23.45 2.13
N LEU A 145 11.00 -22.44 1.29
CA LEU A 145 11.15 -21.03 1.66
C LEU A 145 10.18 -20.63 2.76
N GLU A 146 8.92 -21.05 2.71
CA GLU A 146 7.92 -20.80 3.76
C GLU A 146 8.34 -21.36 5.12
N ARG A 147 8.91 -22.56 5.17
CA ARG A 147 9.45 -23.13 6.42
C ARG A 147 10.64 -22.33 6.94
N THR A 148 11.53 -21.93 6.04
CA THR A 148 12.74 -21.17 6.40
C THR A 148 12.38 -19.78 6.91
N THR A 149 11.54 -19.05 6.18
CA THR A 149 11.07 -17.70 6.54
C THR A 149 10.18 -17.73 7.77
N GLY A 150 9.36 -18.77 7.96
CA GLY A 150 8.58 -18.97 9.18
C GLY A 150 9.48 -19.09 10.42
N ARG A 151 10.50 -19.95 10.36
CA ARG A 151 11.45 -20.13 11.46
C ARG A 151 12.28 -18.88 11.75
N ILE A 152 12.93 -18.32 10.73
CA ILE A 152 13.79 -17.13 10.87
C ILE A 152 12.96 -15.91 11.28
N GLY A 153 11.77 -15.72 10.70
CA GLY A 153 10.88 -14.62 11.05
C GLY A 153 10.43 -14.66 12.51
N ARG A 154 10.18 -15.86 13.06
CA ARG A 154 9.90 -16.03 14.49
C ARG A 154 11.10 -15.66 15.36
N GLU A 155 12.29 -16.17 15.03
CA GLU A 155 13.53 -15.87 15.76
C GLU A 155 13.80 -14.35 15.78
N ALA A 156 13.70 -13.69 14.63
CA ALA A 156 13.89 -12.24 14.51
C ALA A 156 12.81 -11.43 15.26
N ALA A 157 11.54 -11.85 15.20
CA ALA A 157 10.47 -11.20 15.95
C ALA A 157 10.70 -11.28 17.47
N CYS A 158 11.06 -12.47 17.97
CA CYS A 158 11.40 -12.65 19.38
C CYS A 158 12.61 -11.79 19.80
N ALA A 159 13.61 -11.65 18.95
CA ALA A 159 14.77 -10.78 19.23
C ALA A 159 14.37 -9.30 19.30
N ALA A 160 13.58 -8.81 18.33
CA ALA A 160 13.11 -7.42 18.32
C ALA A 160 12.25 -7.07 19.57
N GLU A 161 11.44 -8.04 20.04
CA GLU A 161 10.67 -7.90 21.27
C GLU A 161 11.55 -7.92 22.53
N ALA A 162 12.57 -8.78 22.57
CA ALA A 162 13.53 -8.82 23.68
C ALA A 162 14.38 -7.54 23.79
N ASP A 163 14.66 -6.90 22.66
CA ASP A 163 15.34 -5.60 22.58
C ASP A 163 14.41 -4.41 22.90
N GLU A 164 13.15 -4.67 23.28
CA GLU A 164 12.13 -3.66 23.59
C GLU A 164 11.94 -2.62 22.47
N THR A 165 12.14 -3.03 21.21
CA THR A 165 12.04 -2.12 20.06
C THR A 165 10.59 -1.66 19.90
N SER A 166 10.38 -0.34 19.80
CA SER A 166 9.02 0.21 19.66
C SER A 166 8.37 -0.18 18.32
N TRP A 167 7.04 -0.23 18.28
CA TRP A 167 6.31 -0.57 17.04
C TRP A 167 6.54 0.45 15.92
N GLU A 168 6.78 1.71 16.27
CA GLU A 168 7.14 2.77 15.33
C GLU A 168 8.50 2.51 14.70
N ALA A 169 9.50 2.12 15.50
CA ALA A 169 10.83 1.80 15.01
C ALA A 169 10.83 0.53 14.14
N ILE A 170 10.11 -0.52 14.54
CA ILE A 170 9.94 -1.73 13.72
C ILE A 170 9.19 -1.40 12.43
N GLY A 171 8.14 -0.59 12.52
CA GLY A 171 7.38 -0.12 11.35
C GLY A 171 8.29 0.60 10.36
N GLN A 172 9.00 1.62 10.82
CA GLN A 172 9.94 2.35 9.98
C GLN A 172 11.01 1.43 9.36
N ALA A 173 11.61 0.54 10.15
CA ALA A 173 12.63 -0.39 9.68
C ALA A 173 12.13 -1.32 8.55
N LEU A 174 10.84 -1.65 8.54
CA LEU A 174 10.22 -2.55 7.55
C LEU A 174 9.40 -1.82 6.47
N GLY A 175 9.34 -0.48 6.50
CA GLY A 175 8.48 0.30 5.60
C GLY A 175 6.98 0.09 5.85
N LEU A 176 6.59 -0.11 7.11
CA LEU A 176 5.22 -0.38 7.53
C LEU A 176 4.73 0.67 8.53
N THR A 177 3.41 0.77 8.68
CA THR A 177 2.82 1.43 9.84
C THR A 177 3.09 0.62 11.11
N ALA A 178 3.12 1.26 12.28
CA ALA A 178 3.28 0.58 13.57
C ALA A 178 2.22 -0.52 13.80
N LYS A 179 0.99 -0.27 13.35
CA LYS A 179 -0.11 -1.23 13.38
C LYS A 179 0.17 -2.46 12.52
N ASP A 180 0.66 -2.25 11.30
CA ASP A 180 0.93 -3.34 10.38
C ASP A 180 2.19 -4.12 10.75
N ALA A 181 3.20 -3.45 11.32
CA ALA A 181 4.35 -4.09 11.93
C ALA A 181 3.93 -5.03 13.06
N ARG A 182 3.08 -4.55 13.97
CA ARG A 182 2.53 -5.37 15.06
C ARG A 182 1.74 -6.57 14.52
N SER A 183 0.89 -6.35 13.52
CA SER A 183 0.15 -7.43 12.84
C SER A 183 1.11 -8.46 12.20
N ARG A 184 2.18 -8.01 11.54
CA ARG A 184 3.18 -8.87 10.90
C ARG A 184 3.97 -9.70 11.91
N LEU A 185 4.49 -9.10 12.99
CA LEU A 185 5.20 -9.84 14.04
C LEU A 185 4.29 -10.84 14.77
N THR A 186 3.03 -10.45 15.02
CA THR A 186 2.03 -11.38 15.57
C THR A 186 1.87 -12.61 14.69
N ARG A 187 1.85 -12.47 13.36
CA ARG A 187 1.80 -13.62 12.44
C ARG A 187 3.04 -14.51 12.54
N TYR A 188 4.24 -13.96 12.74
CA TYR A 188 5.45 -14.77 12.96
C TYR A 188 5.37 -15.58 14.26
N TYR A 189 4.73 -15.06 15.30
CA TYR A 189 4.52 -15.82 16.55
C TYR A 189 3.50 -16.95 16.41
N LEU A 190 2.51 -16.78 15.53
CA LEU A 190 1.41 -17.74 15.33
C LEU A 190 1.75 -18.84 14.32
N ARG A 191 2.68 -18.61 13.40
CA ARG A 191 3.18 -19.66 12.50
C ARG A 191 4.05 -20.64 13.30
N ARG A 192 3.58 -21.89 13.42
CA ARG A 192 4.33 -23.04 13.95
C ARG A 192 4.93 -23.85 12.81
#